data_AF-A0A4V6E9A4-F1
#
_entry.id   AF-A0A4V6E9A4-F1
#
_cell.length_a   1.000
_cell.length_b   1.000
_cell.length_c   1.000
_cell.angle_alpha   90.00
_cell.angle_beta   90.00
_cell.angle_gamma   90.00
#
_symmetry.space_group_name_H-M   'P 1'
#
loop_
_entity.id
_entity.type
_entity.pdbx_description
1 polymer ?
#
loop_
_entity_poly.entity_id
_entity_poly.type
_entity_poly.pdbx_seq_one_letter_code
_entity_poly.pdbx_strand_id
1 'polypeptide(L)'
;MTEDGSDGSAGNAGAPDRIRSIAVHREDVASALEATLRSDREVVLRVTPPFSGRMRARLHAVDANAGDGSDTSGREGDTPAPIHVDPRELVSEVPPYPEVDETAAAHPDAGVETRRELHAEAVEAWRERVRESVVESVELAVDGDSRAVDVTALG
;
A
#
# COMPACT_ATOMS: atom_id res chain seq x y z
N MET A 1 8.59 -23.20 -50.67
CA MET A 1 9.71 -22.26 -50.63
C MET A 1 9.22 -21.08 -49.80
N THR A 2 9.76 -20.97 -48.57
CA THR A 2 9.61 -19.89 -47.57
C THR A 2 8.17 -19.56 -47.13
N GLU A 3 7.69 -20.02 -45.97
CA GLU A 3 8.06 -19.58 -44.59
C GLU A 3 8.15 -18.05 -44.50
N ASP A 4 7.09 -17.43 -43.97
CA ASP A 4 7.22 -16.19 -43.20
C ASP A 4 6.25 -16.27 -42.01
N GLY A 5 6.69 -16.99 -40.99
CA GLY A 5 6.26 -16.73 -39.64
C GLY A 5 6.95 -15.46 -39.17
N SER A 6 6.31 -14.32 -39.37
CA SER A 6 6.72 -13.09 -38.70
C SER A 6 6.28 -13.15 -37.24
N ASP A 7 7.16 -13.76 -36.44
CA ASP A 7 7.31 -13.48 -35.01
C ASP A 7 7.63 -11.99 -34.84
N GLY A 8 6.70 -11.29 -34.22
CA GLY A 8 6.80 -9.86 -33.92
C GLY A 8 6.11 -9.61 -32.59
N SER A 9 6.55 -10.33 -31.56
CA SER A 9 6.27 -10.01 -30.16
C SER A 9 6.71 -8.56 -29.91
N ALA A 10 5.79 -7.61 -30.08
CA ALA A 10 5.89 -6.28 -29.50
C ALA A 10 5.78 -6.49 -27.99
N GLY A 11 6.89 -6.94 -27.41
CA GLY A 11 6.93 -7.52 -26.08
C GLY A 11 6.49 -6.50 -25.05
N ASN A 12 5.27 -6.71 -24.52
CA ASN A 12 4.74 -6.31 -23.22
C ASN A 12 5.66 -5.33 -22.44
N ALA A 13 5.86 -4.13 -22.97
CA ALA A 13 6.99 -3.26 -22.61
C ALA A 13 6.79 -2.55 -21.27
N GLY A 14 5.65 -2.77 -20.63
CA GLY A 14 5.32 -2.27 -19.30
C GLY A 14 4.53 -3.29 -18.50
N ALA A 15 4.73 -4.59 -18.75
CA ALA A 15 3.99 -5.67 -18.09
C ALA A 15 4.16 -5.66 -16.56
N PRO A 16 3.08 -5.82 -15.79
CA PRO A 16 3.18 -5.91 -14.33
C PRO A 16 3.90 -7.18 -13.86
N ASP A 17 3.94 -8.23 -14.68
CA ASP A 17 4.73 -9.46 -14.42
C ASP A 17 6.24 -9.23 -14.30
N ARG A 18 6.74 -8.06 -14.71
CA ARG A 18 8.15 -7.69 -14.58
C ARG A 18 8.54 -7.27 -13.18
N ILE A 19 7.58 -6.92 -12.32
CA ILE A 19 7.87 -6.44 -10.96
C ILE A 19 8.48 -7.57 -10.17
N ARG A 20 9.73 -7.38 -9.74
CA ARG A 20 10.44 -8.31 -8.84
C ARG A 20 10.47 -7.76 -7.42
N SER A 21 10.57 -6.44 -7.29
CA SER A 21 10.57 -5.78 -6.00
C SER A 21 9.84 -4.44 -6.00
N ILE A 22 9.27 -4.11 -4.85
CA ILE A 22 8.66 -2.81 -4.57
C ILE A 22 9.35 -2.14 -3.38
N ALA A 23 9.69 -0.87 -3.54
CA ALA A 23 10.17 -0.05 -2.45
C ALA A 23 9.00 0.67 -1.80
N VAL A 24 8.89 0.58 -0.47
CA VAL A 24 7.82 1.20 0.32
C VAL A 24 8.45 2.06 1.40
N HIS A 25 7.86 3.22 1.72
CA HIS A 25 8.31 3.99 2.88
C HIS A 25 7.60 3.45 4.13
N ARG A 26 8.33 3.15 5.20
CA ARG A 26 7.72 2.61 6.43
C ARG A 26 6.65 3.55 6.98
N GLU A 27 6.89 4.85 6.90
CA GLU A 27 5.93 5.89 7.29
C GLU A 27 4.67 5.89 6.41
N ASP A 28 4.80 5.63 5.11
CA ASP A 28 3.63 5.53 4.21
C ASP A 28 2.79 4.30 4.57
N VAL A 29 3.41 3.17 4.92
CA VAL A 29 2.70 1.96 5.36
C VAL A 29 1.94 2.22 6.66
N ALA A 30 2.59 2.80 7.67
CA ALA A 30 1.94 3.14 8.94
C ALA A 30 0.79 4.14 8.75
N SER A 31 0.98 5.16 7.92
CA SER A 31 -0.05 6.17 7.63
C SER A 31 -1.25 5.57 6.86
N ALA A 32 -0.98 4.70 5.88
CA ALA A 32 -2.03 4.00 5.14
C ALA A 32 -2.85 3.08 6.05
N LEU A 33 -2.15 2.30 6.89
CA LEU A 33 -2.79 1.37 7.81
C LEU A 33 -3.64 2.10 8.85
N GLU A 34 -3.11 3.18 9.45
CA GLU A 34 -3.87 4.01 10.40
C GLU A 34 -5.13 4.58 9.77
N ALA A 35 -5.01 5.17 8.57
CA ALA A 35 -6.14 5.76 7.88
C ALA A 35 -7.22 4.72 7.57
N THR A 36 -6.81 3.52 7.16
CA THR A 36 -7.70 2.39 6.86
C THR A 36 -8.38 1.83 8.11
N LEU A 37 -7.75 1.90 9.28
CA LEU A 37 -8.35 1.46 10.54
C LEU A 37 -9.27 2.52 11.17
N ARG A 38 -8.97 3.80 10.98
CA ARG A 38 -9.69 4.91 11.61
C ARG A 38 -10.89 5.40 10.79
N SER A 39 -10.96 5.07 9.51
CA SER A 39 -11.98 5.59 8.60
C SER A 39 -12.49 4.50 7.67
N ASP A 40 -13.73 4.63 7.20
CA ASP A 40 -14.27 3.80 6.12
C ASP A 40 -13.64 4.08 4.75
N ARG A 41 -12.54 4.85 4.71
CA ARG A 41 -11.80 5.19 3.49
C ARG A 41 -10.66 4.20 3.33
N GLU A 42 -10.59 3.58 2.16
CA GLU A 42 -9.51 2.67 1.83
C GLU A 42 -8.27 3.48 1.39
N VAL A 43 -7.16 3.31 2.09
CA VAL A 43 -5.88 3.97 1.77
C VAL A 43 -4.85 2.90 1.47
N VAL A 44 -4.35 2.90 0.24
CA VAL A 44 -3.49 1.86 -0.33
C VAL A 44 -2.13 2.42 -0.69
N LEU A 45 -1.18 1.53 -0.97
CA LEU A 45 0.05 1.92 -1.66
C LEU A 45 -0.10 1.58 -3.15
N ARG A 46 0.09 2.58 -4.01
CA ARG A 46 -0.05 2.44 -5.47
C ARG A 46 1.30 2.31 -6.15
N VAL A 47 1.42 1.31 -7.03
CA VAL A 47 2.53 1.16 -7.98
C VAL A 47 2.05 1.59 -9.36
N THR A 48 2.69 2.60 -9.93
CA THR A 48 2.26 3.19 -11.21
C THR A 48 3.11 2.68 -12.38
N PRO A 49 2.51 2.29 -13.52
CA PRO A 49 3.24 1.90 -14.71
C PRO A 49 3.97 3.08 -15.39
N PRO A 50 4.91 2.83 -16.32
CA PRO A 50 5.32 1.51 -16.85
C PRO A 50 6.05 0.67 -15.80
N PHE A 51 5.72 -0.62 -15.73
CA PHE A 51 6.29 -1.52 -14.75
C PHE A 51 7.71 -1.95 -15.12
N SER A 52 8.57 -2.01 -14.10
CA SER A 52 9.97 -2.39 -14.22
C SER A 52 10.35 -3.32 -13.06
N GLY A 53 11.54 -3.92 -13.14
CA GLY A 53 12.01 -4.90 -12.14
C GLY A 53 11.95 -4.39 -10.69
N ARG A 54 12.22 -3.10 -10.48
CA ARG A 54 12.20 -2.47 -9.16
C ARG A 54 11.30 -1.24 -9.22
N MET A 55 10.17 -1.33 -8.52
CA MET A 55 9.19 -0.25 -8.46
C MET A 55 9.21 0.43 -7.10
N ARG A 56 8.48 1.55 -6.98
CA ARG A 56 8.20 2.20 -5.70
C ARG A 56 6.70 2.32 -5.53
N ALA A 57 6.17 1.80 -4.44
CA ALA A 57 4.79 2.01 -4.07
C ALA A 57 4.69 3.31 -3.25
N ARG A 58 3.61 4.06 -3.46
CA ARG A 58 3.38 5.36 -2.81
C ARG A 58 1.98 5.43 -2.24
N LEU A 59 1.83 6.14 -1.13
CA LEU A 59 0.54 6.37 -0.49
C LEU A 59 -0.49 6.93 -1.49
N HIS A 60 -1.67 6.32 -1.53
CA HIS A 60 -2.80 6.73 -2.35
C HIS A 60 -4.12 6.49 -1.60
N ALA A 61 -4.95 7.51 -1.48
CA ALA A 61 -6.29 7.35 -0.92
C ALA A 61 -7.25 6.97 -2.04
N VAL A 62 -7.97 5.86 -1.88
CA VAL A 62 -9.03 5.44 -2.79
C VAL A 62 -10.29 6.19 -2.36
N ASP A 63 -10.78 7.09 -3.22
CA ASP A 63 -12.06 7.73 -2.97
C ASP A 63 -13.18 6.73 -3.27
N ALA A 64 -13.86 6.24 -2.23
CA ALA A 64 -14.98 5.29 -2.35
C ALA A 64 -16.15 5.80 -3.23
N ASN A 65 -16.21 7.10 -3.51
CA ASN A 65 -17.21 7.73 -4.39
C ASN A 65 -16.70 7.98 -5.83
N ALA A 66 -15.41 7.79 -6.09
CA ALA A 66 -14.87 7.73 -7.44
C ALA A 66 -15.01 6.28 -7.91
N GLY A 67 -16.24 5.88 -8.29
CA GLY A 67 -16.48 4.55 -8.84
C GLY A 67 -15.46 4.26 -9.92
N ASP A 68 -14.70 3.17 -9.75
CA ASP A 68 -13.83 2.50 -10.74
C ASP A 68 -13.49 3.37 -11.97
N GLY A 69 -12.79 4.50 -11.78
CA GLY A 69 -12.86 5.54 -12.80
C GLY A 69 -12.02 6.80 -12.60
N SER A 70 -11.04 6.79 -11.69
CA SER A 70 -10.13 7.94 -11.55
C SER A 70 -8.63 7.57 -11.60
N ASP A 71 -8.27 6.54 -12.35
CA ASP A 71 -6.94 6.41 -12.98
C ASP A 71 -7.04 6.03 -14.47
N THR A 72 -8.24 6.12 -15.06
CA THR A 72 -8.53 5.89 -16.49
C THR A 72 -9.04 7.16 -17.18
N SER A 73 -8.50 8.33 -16.83
CA SER A 73 -8.58 9.51 -17.71
C SER A 73 -7.34 9.61 -18.60
N GLY A 74 -6.85 8.46 -19.07
CA GLY A 74 -5.93 8.32 -20.18
C GLY A 74 -6.62 7.49 -21.25
N ARG A 75 -7.26 8.17 -22.21
CA ARG A 75 -7.30 7.86 -23.63
C ARG A 75 -6.93 6.41 -24.00
N GLU A 76 -7.88 5.68 -24.61
CA GLU A 76 -7.67 4.43 -25.35
C GLU A 76 -6.21 4.30 -25.85
N GLY A 77 -5.40 3.48 -25.18
CA GLY A 77 -3.96 3.41 -25.47
C GLY A 77 -3.16 2.61 -24.47
N ASP A 78 -3.11 1.29 -24.67
CA ASP A 78 -2.02 0.32 -24.37
C ASP A 78 -1.30 0.33 -23.00
N THR A 79 -1.66 1.22 -22.06
CA THR A 79 -0.96 1.41 -20.80
C THR A 79 -1.70 0.63 -19.71
N PRO A 80 -1.03 -0.29 -19.00
CA PRO A 80 -1.67 -1.09 -17.96
C PRO A 80 -2.16 -0.22 -16.80
N ALA A 81 -3.13 -0.73 -16.03
CA ALA A 81 -3.65 -0.04 -14.86
C ALA A 81 -2.63 -0.05 -13.70
N PRO A 82 -2.65 0.94 -12.78
CA PRO A 82 -1.87 0.90 -11.55
C PRO A 82 -2.22 -0.31 -10.67
N ILE A 83 -1.24 -0.80 -9.92
CA ILE A 83 -1.46 -1.86 -8.93
C ILE A 83 -1.65 -1.21 -7.56
N HIS A 84 -2.69 -1.61 -6.84
CA HIS A 84 -2.91 -1.24 -5.45
C HIS A 84 -2.43 -2.34 -4.52
N VAL A 85 -1.77 -1.95 -3.44
CA VAL A 85 -1.26 -2.83 -2.39
C VAL A 85 -1.92 -2.42 -1.09
N ASP A 86 -2.63 -3.35 -0.47
CA ASP A 86 -3.23 -3.13 0.85
C ASP A 86 -2.12 -3.02 1.92
N PRO A 87 -2.15 -2.02 2.80
CA PRO A 87 -1.14 -1.85 3.84
C PRO A 87 -1.10 -3.00 4.87
N ARG A 88 -2.18 -3.76 5.04
CA ARG A 88 -2.25 -4.93 5.94
C ARG A 88 -1.40 -6.09 5.44
N GLU A 89 -1.28 -6.24 4.12
CA GLU A 89 -0.43 -7.27 3.49
C GLU A 89 1.06 -6.91 3.57
N LEU A 90 1.39 -5.65 3.86
CA LEU A 90 2.76 -5.18 4.01
C LEU A 90 3.31 -5.31 5.43
N VAL A 91 2.52 -5.79 6.39
CA VAL A 91 2.92 -5.97 7.78
C VAL A 91 2.74 -7.43 8.20
N SER A 92 3.64 -7.92 9.06
CA SER A 92 3.62 -9.32 9.50
C SER A 92 2.39 -9.65 10.34
N GLU A 93 1.93 -8.66 11.11
CA GLU A 93 0.68 -8.68 11.87
C GLU A 93 0.15 -7.24 11.96
N VAL A 94 -1.17 -7.09 12.03
CA VAL A 94 -1.80 -5.78 12.24
C VAL A 94 -1.96 -5.55 13.74
N PRO A 95 -1.13 -4.70 14.38
CA PRO A 95 -1.29 -4.42 15.80
C PRO A 95 -2.60 -3.68 16.07
N PRO A 96 -3.27 -3.94 17.21
CA PRO A 96 -4.51 -3.26 17.56
C PRO A 96 -4.28 -1.75 17.66
N TYR A 97 -5.15 -0.98 17.01
CA TYR A 97 -5.05 0.47 17.01
C TYR A 97 -5.48 1.04 18.37
N PRO A 98 -4.69 1.92 19.01
CA PRO A 98 -5.03 2.48 20.31
C PRO A 98 -6.24 3.41 20.21
N GLU A 99 -7.26 3.19 21.03
CA GLU A 99 -8.46 4.04 21.06
C GLU A 99 -8.39 5.13 22.14
N VAL A 100 -9.11 6.23 21.89
CA VAL A 100 -9.21 7.36 22.83
C VAL A 100 -9.90 6.90 24.12
N ASP A 101 -10.94 6.07 24.01
CA ASP A 101 -11.69 5.54 25.15
C ASP A 101 -10.84 4.61 26.03
N GLU A 102 -9.97 3.80 25.43
CA GLU A 102 -9.02 2.97 26.17
C GLU A 102 -8.03 3.83 26.96
N THR A 103 -7.50 4.88 26.34
CA THR A 103 -6.59 5.82 27.01
C THR A 103 -7.31 6.54 28.15
N ALA A 104 -8.57 6.92 27.97
CA ALA A 104 -9.39 7.55 29.00
C ALA A 104 -9.70 6.59 30.16
N ALA A 105 -9.98 5.32 29.87
CA ALA A 105 -10.25 4.31 30.88
C ALA A 105 -8.99 3.94 31.69
N ALA A 106 -7.81 3.94 31.05
CA ALA A 106 -6.53 3.68 31.71
C ALA A 106 -6.07 4.86 32.59
N HIS A 107 -6.49 6.09 32.26
CA HIS A 107 -6.10 7.31 32.96
C HIS A 107 -7.32 8.15 33.38
N PRO A 108 -8.21 7.64 34.25
CA PRO A 108 -9.47 8.31 34.59
C PRO A 108 -9.27 9.63 35.34
N ASP A 109 -8.20 9.75 36.13
CA ASP A 109 -7.87 10.93 36.92
C ASP A 109 -7.10 12.01 36.13
N ALA A 110 -6.67 11.69 34.91
CA ALA A 110 -5.89 12.61 34.09
C ALA A 110 -6.79 13.66 33.41
N GLY A 111 -6.29 14.90 33.38
CA GLY A 111 -6.91 16.00 32.64
C GLY A 111 -7.04 15.68 31.14
N VAL A 112 -7.91 16.40 30.44
CA VAL A 112 -8.16 16.20 29.01
C VAL A 112 -6.89 16.39 28.18
N GLU A 113 -6.08 17.41 28.49
CA GLU A 113 -4.83 17.67 27.78
C GLU A 113 -3.83 16.53 27.97
N THR A 114 -3.61 16.09 29.21
CA THR A 114 -2.72 14.96 29.52
C THR A 114 -3.17 13.68 28.83
N ARG A 115 -4.47 13.37 28.80
CA ARG A 115 -4.98 12.19 28.07
C ARG A 115 -4.75 12.30 26.57
N ARG A 116 -4.86 13.50 25.99
CA ARG A 116 -4.56 13.73 24.58
C ARG A 116 -3.08 13.49 24.28
N GLU A 117 -2.19 13.93 25.15
CA GLU A 117 -0.75 13.69 25.02
C GLU A 117 -0.42 12.19 25.11
N LEU A 118 -0.92 11.51 26.14
CA LEU A 118 -0.74 10.07 26.32
C LEU A 118 -1.30 9.27 25.14
N HIS A 119 -2.45 9.67 24.61
CA HIS A 119 -3.03 9.04 23.43
C HIS A 119 -2.16 9.26 22.19
N ALA A 120 -1.62 10.47 22.00
CA ALA A 120 -0.70 10.75 20.89
C ALA A 120 0.58 9.90 21.00
N GLU A 121 1.14 9.74 22.21
CA GLU A 121 2.29 8.85 22.45
C GLU A 121 1.95 7.39 22.15
N ALA A 122 0.76 6.92 22.54
CA ALA A 122 0.30 5.56 22.24
C ALA A 122 0.17 5.32 20.73
N VAL A 123 -0.37 6.29 19.98
CA VAL A 123 -0.47 6.24 18.51
C VAL A 123 0.93 6.24 17.87
N GLU A 124 1.85 7.08 18.34
CA GLU A 124 3.22 7.11 17.81
C GLU A 124 3.96 5.79 18.08
N ALA A 125 3.81 5.21 19.27
CA ALA A 125 4.35 3.89 19.59
C ALA A 125 3.72 2.78 18.74
N TRP A 126 2.43 2.88 18.43
CA TRP A 126 1.76 1.98 17.50
C TRP A 126 2.34 2.11 16.08
N ARG A 127 2.53 3.33 15.58
CA ARG A 127 3.13 3.59 14.27
C ARG A 127 4.54 3.01 14.20
N GLU A 128 5.34 3.17 15.24
CA GLU A 128 6.67 2.57 15.32
C GLU A 128 6.65 1.05 15.15
N ARG A 129 5.78 0.36 15.90
CA ARG A 129 5.60 -1.10 15.78
C ARG A 129 5.19 -1.52 14.37
N VAL A 130 4.32 -0.75 13.72
CA VAL A 130 3.93 -1.00 12.32
C VAL A 130 5.14 -0.86 11.39
N ARG A 131 5.96 0.19 11.56
CA ARG A 131 7.18 0.40 10.75
C ARG A 131 8.18 -0.73 10.90
N GLU A 132 8.31 -1.29 12.11
CA GLU A 132 9.23 -2.39 12.41
C GLU A 132 8.72 -3.76 11.93
N SER A 133 7.42 -3.91 11.72
CA SER A 133 6.79 -5.17 11.29
C SER A 133 6.59 -5.31 9.78
N VAL A 134 7.12 -4.36 8.98
CA VAL A 134 7.05 -4.41 7.51
C VAL A 134 7.74 -5.66 6.99
N VAL A 135 7.00 -6.46 6.21
CA VAL A 135 7.48 -7.74 5.67
C VAL A 135 8.54 -7.53 4.59
N GLU A 136 9.34 -8.56 4.33
CA GLU A 136 10.32 -8.60 3.25
C GLU A 136 9.73 -9.07 1.90
N SER A 137 8.52 -9.61 1.88
CA SER A 137 7.84 -10.08 0.68
C SER A 137 6.32 -9.97 0.79
N VAL A 138 5.64 -9.63 -0.30
CA VAL A 138 4.17 -9.53 -0.35
C VAL A 138 3.61 -10.19 -1.61
N GLU A 139 2.38 -10.69 -1.55
CA GLU A 139 1.66 -11.18 -2.72
C GLU A 139 0.94 -10.03 -3.43
N LEU A 140 1.33 -9.75 -4.68
CA LEU A 140 0.65 -8.77 -5.53
C LEU A 140 -0.30 -9.47 -6.50
N ALA A 141 -1.53 -8.98 -6.58
CA ALA A 141 -2.47 -9.34 -7.63
C ALA A 141 -2.07 -8.63 -8.94
N VAL A 142 -1.69 -9.41 -9.94
CA VAL A 142 -1.18 -8.92 -11.22
C VAL A 142 -1.88 -9.66 -12.37
N ASP A 143 -2.73 -8.95 -13.12
CA ASP A 143 -3.53 -9.50 -14.23
C ASP A 143 -4.40 -10.70 -13.83
N GLY A 144 -4.82 -10.78 -12.56
CA GLY A 144 -5.64 -11.87 -12.02
C GLY A 144 -4.85 -13.00 -11.36
N ASP A 145 -3.50 -12.97 -11.43
CA ASP A 145 -2.62 -13.92 -10.77
C ASP A 145 -1.91 -13.28 -9.56
N SER A 146 -1.86 -13.98 -8.42
CA SER A 146 -1.06 -13.57 -7.26
C SER A 146 0.41 -13.92 -7.45
N ARG A 147 1.32 -12.99 -7.14
CA ARG A 147 2.76 -13.19 -7.27
C ARG A 147 3.51 -12.62 -6.07
N ALA A 148 4.41 -13.41 -5.50
CA ALA A 148 5.32 -12.92 -4.48
C ALA A 148 6.34 -11.94 -5.08
N VAL A 149 6.46 -10.76 -4.48
CA VAL A 149 7.48 -9.76 -4.81
C VAL A 149 8.25 -9.35 -3.56
N ASP A 150 9.53 -9.03 -3.72
CA ASP A 150 10.36 -8.54 -2.62
C ASP A 150 9.94 -7.12 -2.22
N VAL A 151 9.89 -6.86 -0.92
CA VAL A 151 9.60 -5.56 -0.34
C VAL A 151 10.89 -4.95 0.19
N THR A 152 11.24 -3.78 -0.32
CA THR A 152 12.34 -2.97 0.19
C THR A 152 11.77 -1.82 1.03
N ALA A 153 11.81 -1.98 2.35
CA ALA A 153 11.40 -0.92 3.27
C ALA A 153 12.44 0.23 3.31
N LEU A 154 11.96 1.45 3.08
CA LEU A 154 12.71 2.70 3.10
C LEU A 154 12.34 3.51 4.34
N GLY A 155 13.32 4.26 4.86
CA GLY A 155 13.18 5.06 6.08
C GLY A 155 13.57 4.24 7.29
#